data_AF-A0A7C5N982-F1
#
_entry.id   AF-A0A7C5N982-F1
#
_cell.length_a   1.000
_cell.length_b   1.000
_cell.length_c   1.000
_cell.angle_alpha   90.00
_cell.angle_beta   90.00
_cell.angle_gamma   90.00
#
_symmetry.space_group_name_H-M   'P 1'
#
loop_
_entity.id
_entity.type
_entity.pdbx_description
1 polymer ?
#
loop_
_entity_poly.entity_id
_entity_poly.type
_entity_poly.pdbx_seq_one_letter_code
_entity_poly.pdbx_strand_id
1 'polypeptide(L)' 'MAARKRPLPARFKIQISSLEADVAFCNALITFAGQIPGTVYQRAEIRVYRTLEQELQQRLEAARREARERVEKLSA' A
#
# COMPACT_ATOMS: atom_id res chain seq x y z
N MET A 1 9.85 -19.17 25.31
CA MET A 1 10.78 -19.07 24.17
C MET A 1 10.15 -18.18 23.11
N ALA A 2 10.68 -16.97 22.90
CA ALA A 2 10.15 -16.06 21.89
C ALA A 2 10.49 -16.61 20.50
N ALA A 3 9.48 -16.94 19.70
CA ALA A 3 9.67 -17.31 18.31
C ALA A 3 10.38 -16.13 17.61
N ARG A 4 11.66 -16.29 17.27
CA ARG A 4 12.39 -15.33 16.44
C ARG A 4 11.63 -15.20 15.13
N LYS A 5 10.83 -14.13 14.99
CA LYS A 5 10.22 -13.77 13.69
C LYS A 5 11.36 -13.61 12.71
N ARG A 6 11.51 -14.60 11.80
CA ARG A 6 12.54 -14.53 10.76
C ARG A 6 12.27 -13.26 9.93
N PRO A 7 13.29 -12.43 9.70
CA PRO A 7 13.08 -11.19 8.96
C PRO A 7 12.68 -11.50 7.52
N LEU A 8 11.73 -10.72 6.98
CA LEU A 8 11.34 -10.81 5.58
C LEU A 8 12.58 -10.60 4.68
N PRO A 9 12.74 -11.36 3.58
CA PRO A 9 13.77 -11.12 2.58
C PRO A 9 13.74 -9.68 2.06
N ALA A 10 14.92 -9.11 1.78
CA ALA A 10 15.07 -7.70 1.39
C ALA A 10 14.18 -7.29 0.21
N ARG A 11 14.03 -8.17 -0.80
CA ARG A 11 13.15 -7.92 -1.95
C ARG A 11 11.69 -7.63 -1.57
N PHE A 12 11.15 -8.37 -0.59
CA PHE A 12 9.76 -8.17 -0.15
C PHE A 12 9.63 -6.90 0.68
N LYS A 13 10.65 -6.58 1.49
CA LYS A 13 10.68 -5.31 2.24
C LYS A 13 10.66 -4.11 1.28
N ILE A 14 11.49 -4.11 0.25
CA ILE A 14 11.55 -3.03 -0.74
C ILE A 14 10.20 -2.88 -1.46
N GLN A 15 9.62 -3.98 -1.92
CA GLN A 15 8.33 -3.95 -2.61
C GLN A 15 7.20 -3.43 -1.71
N ILE A 16 7.13 -3.91 -0.46
CA ILE A 16 6.13 -3.45 0.52
C ILE A 16 6.32 -1.97 0.83
N SER A 17 7.56 -1.52 1.09
CA SER A 17 7.84 -0.11 1.38
C SER A 17 7.56 0.81 0.21
N SER A 18 7.78 0.37 -1.03
CA SER A 18 7.40 1.12 -2.23
C SER A 18 5.88 1.32 -2.29
N LEU A 19 5.11 0.24 -2.10
CA LEU A 19 3.65 0.32 -2.10
C LEU A 19 3.11 1.17 -0.94
N GLU A 20 3.74 1.13 0.23
CA GLU A 20 3.40 1.99 1.37
C GLU A 20 3.64 3.48 1.05
N ALA A 21 4.75 3.79 0.37
CA ALA A 21 5.04 5.15 -0.09
C ALA A 21 4.00 5.63 -1.12
N ASP A 22 3.62 4.76 -2.07
CA ASP A 22 2.61 5.09 -3.08
C ASP A 22 1.22 5.36 -2.45
N VAL A 23 0.81 4.56 -1.46
CA VAL A 23 -0.43 4.77 -0.70
C VAL A 23 -0.38 6.09 0.07
N ALA A 24 0.75 6.40 0.73
CA ALA A 24 0.92 7.66 1.45
C ALA A 24 0.87 8.86 0.51
N PHE A 25 1.47 8.75 -0.67
CA PHE A 25 1.44 9.77 -1.70
C PHE A 25 0.02 10.02 -2.23
N CYS A 26 -0.74 8.96 -2.53
CA CYS A 26 -2.15 9.09 -2.94
C CYS A 26 -3.00 9.79 -1.87
N ASN A 27 -2.80 9.46 -0.60
CA ASN A 27 -3.47 10.13 0.51
C ASN A 27 -3.14 11.62 0.60
N ALA A 28 -1.88 11.98 0.36
CA ALA A 28 -1.46 13.37 0.30
C ALA A 28 -2.15 14.12 -0.85
N LEU A 29 -2.26 13.49 -2.04
CA LEU A 29 -2.98 14.07 -3.18
C LEU A 29 -4.47 14.29 -2.90
N ILE A 30 -5.15 13.33 -2.28
CA ILE A 30 -6.56 13.46 -1.88
C ILE A 30 -6.72 14.62 -0.89
N THR A 31 -5.81 14.72 0.08
CA THR A 31 -5.82 15.80 1.08
C THR A 31 -5.58 17.16 0.42
N PHE A 32 -4.66 17.23 -0.54
CA PHE A 32 -4.31 18.44 -1.27
C PHE A 32 -5.41 18.91 -2.22
N ALA A 33 -6.08 17.99 -2.93
CA ALA A 33 -7.22 18.30 -3.80
C ALA A 33 -8.42 18.91 -3.05
N GLY A 34 -8.41 18.84 -1.71
CA GLY A 34 -9.23 19.64 -0.81
C GLY A 34 -10.30 18.81 -0.10
N GLN A 35 -10.51 19.12 1.19
CA GLN A 35 -11.60 18.53 2.00
C GLN A 35 -13.00 18.90 1.47
N ILE A 36 -13.11 20.03 0.77
CA ILE A 36 -14.32 20.48 0.07
C ILE A 36 -13.94 20.81 -1.38
N PRO A 37 -14.20 19.92 -2.33
CA PRO A 37 -13.85 20.17 -3.73
C PRO A 37 -14.75 21.27 -4.31
N GLY A 38 -14.14 22.38 -4.73
CA GLY A 38 -14.81 23.56 -5.25
C GLY A 38 -15.24 23.43 -6.72
N THR A 39 -14.67 22.48 -7.46
CA THR A 39 -14.99 22.26 -8.89
C THR A 39 -15.41 20.83 -9.21
N VAL A 40 -16.07 20.64 -10.35
CA VAL A 40 -16.39 19.29 -10.88
C VAL A 40 -15.11 18.50 -11.18
N TYR A 41 -14.07 19.17 -11.66
CA TYR A 41 -12.76 18.57 -11.92
C TYR A 41 -12.11 18.02 -10.66
N GLN A 42 -12.09 18.80 -9.56
CA GLN A 42 -11.55 18.34 -8.28
C GLN A 42 -12.33 17.14 -7.72
N ARG A 43 -13.66 17.11 -7.90
CA ARG A 43 -14.47 15.93 -7.53
C ARG A 43 -14.09 14.69 -8.33
N ALA A 44 -13.87 14.84 -9.64
CA ALA A 44 -13.42 13.73 -10.48
C ALA A 44 -12.02 13.27 -10.10
N GLU A 45 -11.10 14.20 -9.85
CA GLU A 45 -9.72 13.95 -9.42
C GLU A 45 -9.66 13.17 -8.09
N ILE A 46 -10.40 13.62 -7.07
CA ILE A 46 -10.52 12.89 -5.79
C ILE A 46 -11.05 11.47 -6.01
N ARG A 47 -12.03 11.28 -6.91
CA ARG A 47 -12.58 9.95 -7.20
C ARG A 47 -11.52 9.04 -7.82
N VAL A 48 -10.72 9.55 -8.76
CA VAL A 48 -9.61 8.80 -9.36
C VAL A 48 -8.59 8.43 -8.30
N TYR A 49 -8.18 9.37 -7.45
CA TYR A 49 -7.20 9.10 -6.40
C TYR A 49 -7.69 8.08 -5.37
N ARG A 50 -8.98 8.12 -5.01
CA ARG A 50 -9.57 7.09 -4.13
C ARG A 50 -9.58 5.71 -4.77
N THR A 51 -9.89 5.61 -6.06
CA THR A 51 -9.83 4.34 -6.79
C THR A 51 -8.39 3.81 -6.85
N LEU A 52 -7.42 4.70 -7.11
CA LEU A 52 -6.00 4.34 -7.11
C LEU A 52 -5.52 3.90 -5.73
N GLU A 53 -5.92 4.59 -4.67
CA GLU A 53 -5.61 4.24 -3.29
C GLU A 53 -6.11 2.82 -2.95
N GLN A 54 -7.35 2.50 -3.30
CA GLN A 54 -7.92 1.16 -3.07
C GLN A 54 -7.13 0.07 -3.79
N GLU A 55 -6.77 0.29 -5.05
CA GLU A 55 -5.95 -0.66 -5.82
C GLU A 55 -4.57 -0.86 -5.20
N LEU A 56 -3.91 0.22 -4.76
CA LEU A 56 -2.61 0.15 -4.09
C LEU A 56 -2.70 -0.58 -2.75
N GLN A 57 -3.75 -0.35 -1.97
CA GLN A 57 -4.01 -1.08 -0.73
C GLN A 57 -4.19 -2.58 -0.97
N GLN A 58 -4.97 -2.97 -1.98
CA GLN A 58 -5.15 -4.38 -2.34
C GLN A 58 -3.83 -5.04 -2.75
N ARG A 59 -3.00 -4.35 -3.55
CA ARG A 59 -1.66 -4.82 -3.93
C ARG A 59 -0.74 -4.94 -2.73
N LEU A 60 -0.77 -3.99 -1.79
CA LEU A 60 0.00 -4.02 -0.56
C LEU A 60 -0.38 -5.23 0.30
N GLU A 61 -1.67 -5.51 0.44
CA GLU A 61 -2.15 -6.69 1.17
C GLU A 61 -1.75 -8.01 0.49
N ALA A 62 -1.80 -8.06 -0.84
CA ALA A 62 -1.35 -9.21 -1.61
C ALA A 62 0.16 -9.44 -1.45
N ALA A 63 0.98 -8.40 -1.56
CA ALA A 63 2.43 -8.47 -1.35
C ALA A 63 2.78 -8.91 0.08
N ARG A 64 2.05 -8.41 1.09
CA ARG A 64 2.21 -8.86 2.49
C ARG A 64 1.82 -10.33 2.68
N ARG A 65 0.77 -10.81 2.00
CA ARG A 65 0.38 -12.23 2.02
C ARG A 65 1.44 -13.12 1.36
N GLU A 66 1.85 -12.79 0.14
CA GLU A 66 2.89 -13.53 -0.60
C GLU A 66 4.20 -13.61 0.21
N ALA A 67 4.61 -12.49 0.82
CA ALA A 67 5.81 -12.44 1.64
C ALA A 67 5.73 -13.38 2.85
N ARG A 68 4.57 -13.48 3.50
CA ARG A 68 4.34 -14.41 4.61
C ARG A 68 4.38 -15.87 4.15
N GLU A 69 3.62 -16.21 3.12
CA GLU A 69 3.56 -17.58 2.58
C GLU A 69 4.93 -18.08 2.11
N ARG A 70 5.72 -17.22 1.46
CA ARG A 70 7.07 -17.56 1.01
C ARG A 70 8.03 -17.79 2.19
N VAL A 71 7.91 -17.02 3.27
CA VAL A 71 8.72 -17.24 4.48
C VAL A 71 8.32 -18.53 5.19
N GLU A 72 7.03 -18.86 5.24
CA GLU A 72 6.54 -20.12 5.79
C GLU A 72 7.02 -21.33 4.99
N LYS A 73 6.96 -21.27 3.65
CA LYS A 73 7.47 -22.34 2.76
C LYS A 73 8.98 -22.53 2.83
N LEU A 74 9.75 -21.48 3.13
CA LEU A 74 11.20 -21.59 3.37
C LEU A 74 11.54 -22.12 4.78
N SER A 75 10.52 -22.33 5.63
CA SER A 75 10.68 -22.83 7.00
C SER A 75 10.13 -24.24 7.22
N ALA A 76 9.40 -24.79 6.24
CA ALA A 76 8.99 -26.19 6.17
C ALA A 76 10.07 -27.01 5.44
#